data_AF-A0A1G2MSK1-F1
#
_entry.id   AF-A0A1G2MSK1-F1
#
_cell.length_a   1.000
_cell.length_b   1.000
_cell.length_c   1.000
_cell.angle_alpha   90.00
_cell.angle_beta   90.00
_cell.angle_gamma   90.00
#
_symmetry.space_group_name_H-M   'P 1'
#
loop_
_entity.id
_entity.type
_entity.pdbx_description
1 polymer ?
#
loop_
_entity_poly.entity_id
_entity_poly.type
_entity_poly.pdbx_seq_one_letter_code
_entity_poly.pdbx_strand_id
1 'polypeptide(L)'
;MKQDIQSYIRVLWSVVFLVPAVVFAAGQAFNVVVGKVLTVLQSFVGVLISLAVFLLVFGIFRYIGAGDDPKRLAEGGKLVMWGVISVFVMVSFWGLVHILLNTFFDASDLGSFQRDDSLWN
;
A
#
# COMPACT_ATOMS: atom_id res chain seq x y z
N MET A 1 0.27 36.54 -47.66
CA MET A 1 1.29 35.47 -47.59
C MET A 1 2.10 35.47 -46.30
N LYS A 2 2.91 36.49 -45.95
CA LYS A 2 3.69 36.46 -44.70
C LYS A 2 2.85 36.58 -43.41
N GLN A 3 1.69 37.25 -43.47
CA GLN A 3 0.78 37.42 -42.32
C GLN A 3 0.01 36.14 -41.98
N ASP A 4 -0.33 35.34 -42.99
CA ASP A 4 -1.07 34.08 -42.82
C ASP A 4 -0.24 33.07 -42.01
N ILE A 5 1.05 32.94 -42.36
CA ILE A 5 2.01 32.03 -41.70
C ILE A 5 2.20 32.38 -40.22
N GLN A 6 2.24 33.67 -39.89
CA GLN A 6 2.43 34.14 -38.51
C GLN A 6 1.23 33.80 -37.61
N SER A 7 0.00 33.83 -38.15
CA SER A 7 -1.20 33.43 -37.40
C SER A 7 -1.21 31.94 -37.08
N TYR A 8 -0.81 31.07 -38.02
CA TYR A 8 -0.71 29.62 -37.76
C TYR A 8 0.37 29.30 -36.73
N ILE A 9 1.53 29.96 -36.81
CA ILE A 9 2.60 29.82 -35.82
C ILE A 9 2.09 30.19 -34.42
N ARG A 10 1.35 31.29 -34.27
CA ARG A 10 0.79 31.72 -32.97
C ARG A 10 -0.21 30.71 -32.40
N VAL A 11 -1.08 30.14 -33.24
CA VAL A 11 -2.02 29.08 -32.82
C VAL A 11 -1.26 27.82 -32.40
N LEU A 12 -0.24 27.42 -33.14
CA LEU A 12 0.61 26.26 -32.81
C LEU A 12 1.30 26.41 -31.44
N TRP A 13 1.88 27.58 -31.15
CA TRP A 13 2.50 27.86 -29.86
C TRP A 13 1.51 27.81 -28.69
N SER A 14 0.27 28.25 -28.89
CA SER A 14 -0.77 28.20 -27.85
C SER A 14 -1.23 26.77 -27.54
N VAL A 15 -1.31 25.91 -28.55
CA VAL A 15 -1.69 24.51 -28.38
C VAL A 15 -0.60 23.73 -27.63
N VAL A 16 0.68 23.96 -27.97
CA VAL A 16 1.82 23.31 -27.30
C VAL A 16 1.88 23.64 -25.80
N PHE A 17 1.51 24.86 -25.42
CA PHE A 17 1.49 25.27 -24.01
C PHE A 17 0.32 24.66 -23.21
N LEU A 18 -0.73 24.23 -23.90
CA LEU A 18 -1.96 23.70 -23.29
C LEU A 18 -1.93 22.17 -23.15
N VAL A 19 -1.09 21.48 -23.93
CA VAL A 19 -0.89 20.02 -23.87
C VAL A 19 -0.44 19.53 -22.49
N PRO A 20 0.54 20.16 -21.80
CA PRO A 20 0.92 19.73 -20.46
C PRO A 20 -0.24 19.81 -19.47
N ALA A 21 -1.04 20.89 -19.51
CA ALA A 21 -2.17 21.07 -18.59
C ALA A 21 -3.22 19.95 -18.70
N VAL A 22 -3.49 19.46 -19.91
CA VAL A 22 -4.41 18.33 -20.14
C VAL A 22 -3.80 17.00 -19.69
N VAL A 23 -2.50 16.78 -19.89
CA VAL A 23 -1.78 15.59 -19.39
C VAL A 23 -1.74 15.58 -17.86
N PHE A 24 -1.49 16.72 -17.22
CA PHE A 24 -1.55 16.85 -15.75
C PHE A 24 -2.97 16.61 -15.22
N ALA A 25 -4.02 17.13 -15.87
CA ALA A 25 -5.40 16.86 -15.49
C ALA A 25 -5.81 15.38 -15.65
N ALA A 26 -5.36 14.72 -16.72
CA ALA A 26 -5.57 13.29 -16.93
C ALA A 26 -4.80 12.43 -15.91
N GLY A 27 -3.57 12.83 -15.55
CA GLY A 27 -2.77 12.16 -14.51
C GLY A 27 -3.42 12.25 -13.12
N GLN A 28 -4.05 13.38 -12.79
CA GLN A 28 -4.82 13.53 -11.54
C GLN A 28 -6.00 12.56 -11.47
N ALA A 29 -6.73 12.36 -12.57
CA ALA A 29 -7.84 11.41 -12.61
C ALA A 29 -7.38 9.96 -12.38
N PHE A 30 -6.26 9.55 -12.97
CA PHE A 30 -5.66 8.23 -12.74
C PHE A 30 -5.24 8.05 -11.28
N ASN A 31 -4.55 9.04 -10.71
CA ASN A 31 -4.11 9.00 -9.30
C ASN A 31 -5.29 8.92 -8.32
N VAL A 32 -6.42 9.58 -8.63
CA VAL A 32 -7.64 9.49 -7.81
C VAL A 32 -8.24 8.08 -7.85
N VAL A 33 -8.29 7.43 -9.02
CA VAL A 33 -8.82 6.06 -9.13
C VAL A 33 -7.89 5.06 -8.45
N VAL A 34 -6.59 5.13 -8.71
CA VAL A 34 -5.59 4.28 -8.06
C VAL A 34 -5.60 4.50 -6.54
N GLY A 35 -5.63 5.76 -6.08
CA GLY A 35 -5.72 6.10 -4.66
C GLY A 35 -6.96 5.52 -3.99
N LYS A 36 -8.13 5.57 -4.66
CA LYS A 36 -9.36 4.94 -4.15
C LYS A 36 -9.23 3.41 -4.06
N VAL A 37 -8.65 2.77 -5.08
CA VAL A 37 -8.44 1.31 -5.08
C VAL A 37 -7.49 0.90 -3.95
N LEU A 38 -6.37 1.61 -3.79
CA LEU A 38 -5.40 1.35 -2.73
C LEU A 38 -6.01 1.54 -1.34
N THR A 39 -6.82 2.58 -1.15
CA THR A 39 -7.53 2.82 0.12
C THR A 39 -8.48 1.67 0.46
N VAL A 40 -9.22 1.18 -0.53
CA VAL A 40 -10.13 0.05 -0.37
C VAL A 40 -9.34 -1.22 -0.03
N LEU A 41 -8.28 -1.53 -0.78
CA LEU A 41 -7.42 -2.69 -0.53
C LEU A 41 -6.77 -2.65 0.85
N GLN A 42 -6.26 -1.48 1.28
CA GLN A 42 -5.67 -1.30 2.59
C GLN A 42 -6.70 -1.55 3.71
N SER A 43 -7.95 -1.09 3.53
CA SER A 43 -9.04 -1.39 4.46
C SER A 43 -9.33 -2.89 4.54
N PHE A 44 -9.37 -3.60 3.41
CA PHE A 44 -9.58 -5.05 3.39
C PHE A 44 -8.45 -5.80 4.11
N VAL A 45 -7.19 -5.44 3.84
CA VAL A 45 -6.03 -6.03 4.52
C VAL A 45 -6.09 -5.81 6.02
N GLY A 46 -6.46 -4.62 6.48
CA GLY A 46 -6.64 -4.33 7.91
C GLY A 46 -7.69 -5.22 8.57
N VAL A 47 -8.84 -5.43 7.92
CA VAL A 47 -9.89 -6.33 8.41
C VAL A 47 -9.41 -7.78 8.47
N LEU A 48 -8.69 -8.26 7.45
CA LEU A 48 -8.13 -9.61 7.44
C LEU A 48 -7.11 -9.81 8.58
N ILE A 49 -6.24 -8.83 8.85
CA ILE A 49 -5.29 -8.90 9.97
C ILE A 49 -6.04 -9.00 11.29
N SER A 50 -7.04 -8.14 11.51
CA SER A 50 -7.84 -8.16 12.74
C SER A 50 -8.51 -9.52 12.93
N LEU A 51 -9.06 -10.11 11.87
CA LEU A 51 -9.71 -11.43 11.93
C LEU A 51 -8.69 -12.55 12.15
N ALA A 52 -7.52 -12.49 11.52
CA ALA A 52 -6.46 -13.47 11.69
C ALA A 52 -5.94 -13.50 13.13
N VAL A 53 -5.69 -12.33 13.73
CA VAL A 53 -5.29 -12.21 15.14
C VAL A 53 -6.39 -12.75 16.06
N PHE A 54 -7.66 -12.43 15.76
CA PHE A 54 -8.79 -12.96 16.53
C PHE A 54 -8.87 -14.49 16.49
N LEU A 55 -8.74 -15.10 15.31
CA LEU A 55 -8.74 -16.56 15.15
C LEU A 55 -7.54 -17.22 15.82
N LEU A 56 -6.36 -16.59 15.80
CA LEU A 56 -5.17 -17.07 16.50
C LEU A 56 -5.43 -17.11 18.02
N VAL A 57 -5.95 -16.02 18.58
CA VAL A 57 -6.28 -15.94 20.01
C VAL A 57 -7.37 -16.96 20.38
N PHE A 58 -8.42 -17.10 19.57
CA PHE A 58 -9.45 -18.11 19.75
C PHE A 58 -8.90 -19.54 19.71
N GLY A 59 -7.98 -19.83 18.79
CA GLY A 59 -7.29 -21.11 18.69
C GLY A 59 -6.50 -21.45 19.96
N ILE A 60 -5.78 -20.46 20.52
CA ILE A 60 -5.03 -20.62 21.78
C ILE A 60 -5.98 -20.95 22.93
N PHE A 61 -7.09 -20.20 23.08
CA PHE A 61 -8.08 -20.49 24.11
C PHE A 61 -8.68 -21.89 23.98
N ARG A 62 -8.94 -22.34 22.75
CA ARG A 62 -9.45 -23.69 22.46
C ARG A 62 -8.43 -24.78 22.83
N TYR A 63 -7.13 -24.53 22.60
CA TYR A 63 -6.05 -25.45 22.92
C TYR A 63 -5.81 -25.54 24.43
N ILE A 64 -5.71 -24.41 25.13
CA ILE A 64 -5.51 -24.37 26.58
C ILE A 64 -6.72 -24.97 27.32
N GLY A 65 -7.93 -24.67 26.85
CA GLY A 65 -9.17 -25.23 27.43
C GLY A 65 -9.40 -26.71 27.14
N ALA A 66 -8.53 -27.38 26.38
CA ALA A 66 -8.67 -28.80 26.07
C ALA A 66 -8.27 -29.71 27.24
N GLY A 67 -7.46 -29.23 28.19
CA GLY A 67 -7.03 -30.01 29.36
C GLY A 67 -6.29 -31.29 28.98
N ASP A 68 -6.61 -32.40 29.65
CA ASP A 68 -5.99 -33.73 29.43
C ASP A 68 -6.72 -34.60 28.39
N ASP A 69 -7.73 -34.08 27.69
CA ASP A 69 -8.42 -34.87 26.67
C ASP A 69 -7.60 -34.92 25.36
N PRO A 70 -6.98 -36.07 25.01
CA PRO A 70 -6.03 -36.15 23.91
C PRO A 70 -6.65 -35.83 22.55
N LYS A 71 -7.96 -36.08 22.38
CA LYS A 71 -8.65 -35.74 21.12
C LYS A 71 -8.80 -34.22 20.97
N ARG A 72 -9.16 -33.54 22.06
CA ARG A 72 -9.40 -32.08 22.06
C ARG A 72 -8.08 -31.31 21.97
N LEU A 73 -7.01 -31.85 22.55
CA LEU A 73 -5.65 -31.34 22.39
C LEU A 73 -5.18 -31.41 20.94
N ALA A 74 -5.42 -32.54 20.26
CA ALA A 74 -5.05 -32.70 18.86
C ALA A 74 -5.82 -31.73 17.93
N GLU A 75 -7.12 -31.56 18.17
CA GLU A 75 -7.95 -30.59 17.41
C GLU A 75 -7.57 -29.13 17.70
N GLY A 76 -7.37 -28.77 18.97
CA GLY A 76 -6.95 -27.43 19.38
C GLY A 76 -5.55 -27.09 18.86
N GLY A 77 -4.62 -28.03 18.92
CA GLY A 77 -3.25 -27.84 18.40
C GLY A 77 -3.25 -27.66 16.89
N LYS A 78 -4.09 -28.40 16.16
CA LYS A 78 -4.28 -28.21 14.72
C LYS A 78 -4.81 -26.80 14.43
N LEU A 79 -5.82 -26.32 15.15
CA LEU A 79 -6.35 -24.96 15.00
C LEU A 79 -5.30 -23.88 15.25
N VAL A 80 -4.49 -24.03 16.31
CA VAL A 80 -3.37 -23.10 16.59
C VAL A 80 -2.35 -23.12 15.46
N MET A 81 -1.97 -24.29 14.96
CA MET A 81 -1.03 -24.41 13.86
C MET A 81 -1.52 -23.69 12.59
N TRP A 82 -2.80 -23.86 12.23
CA TRP A 82 -3.41 -23.12 11.12
C TRP A 82 -3.43 -21.62 11.36
N GLY A 83 -3.73 -21.17 12.59
CA GLY A 83 -3.69 -19.75 12.96
C GLY A 83 -2.30 -19.14 12.83
N VAL A 84 -1.27 -19.84 13.29
CA VAL A 84 0.15 -19.40 13.18
C VAL A 84 0.57 -19.30 11.72
N ILE A 85 0.21 -20.27 10.87
CA ILE A 85 0.50 -20.24 9.43
C ILE A 85 -0.15 -19.01 8.78
N SER A 86 -1.41 -18.70 9.11
CA SER A 86 -2.10 -17.53 8.57
C SER A 86 -1.39 -16.22 8.92
N VAL A 87 -0.96 -16.06 10.18
CA VAL A 87 -0.23 -14.85 10.62
C VAL A 87 1.16 -14.77 9.97
N PHE A 88 1.86 -15.90 9.86
CA PHE A 88 3.18 -15.96 9.22
C PHE A 88 3.13 -15.45 7.77
N VAL A 89 2.14 -15.90 6.99
CA VAL A 89 1.95 -15.43 5.61
C VAL A 89 1.69 -13.92 5.57
N MET A 90 0.84 -13.41 6.45
CA MET A 90 0.49 -11.98 6.49
C MET A 90 1.69 -11.08 6.78
N VAL A 91 2.53 -11.47 7.76
CA VAL A 91 3.76 -10.74 8.12
C VAL A 91 4.80 -10.86 7.00
N SER A 92 4.89 -12.02 6.35
CA SER A 92 5.82 -12.24 5.24
C SER A 92 5.56 -11.31 4.06
N PHE A 93 4.29 -11.03 3.73
CA PHE A 93 3.96 -10.04 2.70
C PHE A 93 4.39 -8.62 3.08
N TRP A 94 4.17 -8.18 4.32
CA TRP A 94 4.62 -6.86 4.76
C TRP A 94 6.15 -6.73 4.75
N GLY A 95 6.87 -7.75 5.21
CA GLY A 95 8.33 -7.79 5.17
C GLY A 95 8.88 -7.74 3.74
N LEU A 96 8.32 -8.56 2.85
CA LEU A 96 8.73 -8.59 1.44
C LEU A 96 8.42 -7.27 0.73
N VAL A 97 7.21 -6.73 0.92
CA VAL A 97 6.81 -5.44 0.35
C VAL A 97 7.74 -4.33 0.83
N HIS A 98 8.08 -4.29 2.12
CA HIS A 98 8.98 -3.27 2.66
C HIS A 98 10.39 -3.37 2.10
N ILE A 99 10.91 -4.58 1.91
CA ILE A 99 12.22 -4.81 1.27
C ILE A 99 12.20 -4.37 -0.19
N LEU A 100 11.14 -4.72 -0.93
CA LEU A 100 10.95 -4.31 -2.32
C LEU A 100 10.85 -2.79 -2.44
N LEU A 101 10.06 -2.15 -1.57
CA LEU A 101 9.94 -0.70 -1.53
C LEU A 101 11.28 -0.05 -1.25
N ASN A 102 11.99 -0.45 -0.19
CA ASN A 102 13.26 0.19 0.17
C ASN A 102 14.39 -0.05 -0.85
N THR A 103 14.32 -1.15 -1.61
CA THR A 103 15.37 -1.50 -2.58
C THR A 103 15.14 -0.86 -3.95
N PHE A 104 13.88 -0.74 -4.39
CA PHE A 104 13.54 -0.20 -5.72
C PHE A 104 13.02 1.25 -5.68
N PHE A 105 12.54 1.70 -4.53
CA PHE A 105 11.95 3.01 -4.30
C PHE A 105 12.59 3.59 -3.02
N ASP A 106 13.86 3.97 -3.13
CA ASP A 106 14.69 4.40 -2.01
C ASP A 106 13.94 5.39 -1.08
N ALA A 107 13.55 4.89 0.11
CA ALA A 107 12.81 5.66 1.11
C ALA A 107 13.64 6.82 1.69
N SER A 108 14.94 6.88 1.39
CA SER A 108 15.82 7.97 1.81
C SER A 108 15.50 9.31 1.14
N ASP A 109 14.94 9.30 -0.07
CA ASP A 109 14.52 10.52 -0.80
C ASP A 109 13.29 11.20 -0.17
N LEU A 110 12.56 10.51 0.73
CA LEU A 110 11.40 11.09 1.40
C LEU A 110 11.72 11.64 2.81
N GLY A 111 12.90 11.33 3.36
CA GLY A 111 13.32 11.72 4.71
C GLY A 111 14.18 12.99 4.78
N SER A 112 14.83 13.37 3.68
CA SER A 112 15.71 14.54 3.59
C SER A 112 14.94 15.87 3.56
N PHE A 113 13.67 15.87 3.14
CA PHE A 113 12.81 17.06 3.13
C PHE A 113 12.32 17.50 4.53
N GLN A 114 12.58 16.72 5.59
CA GLN A 114 12.09 17.01 6.94
C GLN A 114 13.18 17.43 7.94
N ARG A 115 14.44 17.51 7.51
CA ARG A 115 15.53 18.11 8.29
C ARG A 115 16.15 19.28 7.53
N ASP A 116 15.56 20.45 7.74
CA ASP A 116 16.26 21.71 7.54
C ASP A 116 16.72 22.24 8.90
N ASP A 117 17.84 21.71 9.37
CA ASP A 117 18.55 22.16 10.57
C ASP A 117 19.42 23.40 10.30
N SER A 118 19.42 23.92 9.07
CA SER A 118 20.14 25.14 8.68
C SER A 118 19.49 26.43 9.19
N LEU A 119 18.27 26.35 9.73
CA LEU A 119 17.55 27.46 10.36
C LEU A 119 18.00 27.78 11.79
N TRP A 120 18.95 27.01 12.33
CA TRP A 120 19.49 27.17 13.68
C TRP A 120 20.88 27.81 13.70
N ASN A 121 21.21 28.59 12.68
CA ASN A 121 22.38 29.47 12.67
C ASN A 121 21.98 30.90 12.29
#